data_AF-A0A1M4PMH2-F1
#
_entry.id   AF-A0A1M4PMH2-F1
#
_cell.length_a   1.000
_cell.length_b   1.000
_cell.length_c   1.000
_cell.angle_alpha   90.00
_cell.angle_beta   90.00
_cell.angle_gamma   90.00
#
_symmetry.space_group_name_H-M   'P 1'
#
loop_
_entity.id
_entity.type
_entity.pdbx_description
1 polymer ?
#
loop_
_entity_poly.entity_id
_entity_poly.type
_entity_poly.pdbx_seq_one_letter_code
_entity_poly.pdbx_strand_id
1 'polypeptide(L)'
;MILEVLVSFCPKLRDQSENFENRCTIVCYHGTDDNLISNIDKEKFGKNINCFIYREVSFDKVDGEIFKNTKHGLGSDYLKLFDYTMEKYKFNFDNGKTLELDTVEYNTNIRRYCIDYINKVPRLKIANISV
;
A
#
# COMPACT_ATOMS: atom_id res chain seq x y z
N MET A 1 -2.10 4.93 -11.62
CA MET A 1 -1.77 3.52 -11.35
C MET A 1 -0.49 3.52 -10.53
N ILE A 2 -0.61 3.57 -9.21
CA ILE A 2 0.49 3.47 -8.25
C ILE A 2 0.36 2.06 -7.70
N LEU A 3 1.24 1.13 -8.11
CA LEU A 3 1.27 -0.22 -7.56
C LEU A 3 2.71 -0.53 -7.13
N GLU A 4 3.05 -0.05 -5.94
CA GLU A 4 4.07 -0.68 -5.10
C GLU A 4 3.34 -1.72 -4.26
N VAL A 5 3.91 -2.91 -4.06
CA VAL A 5 3.30 -3.98 -3.28
C VAL A 5 3.18 -3.54 -1.81
N LEU A 6 2.06 -2.89 -1.49
CA LEU A 6 1.58 -2.68 -0.13
C LEU A 6 0.98 -4.01 0.35
N VAL A 7 1.70 -4.75 1.19
CA VAL A 7 1.03 -5.72 2.07
C VAL A 7 0.41 -4.94 3.25
N SER A 8 -0.60 -4.14 2.92
CA SER A 8 -1.83 -3.83 3.66
C SER A 8 -2.42 -2.51 3.15
N PHE A 9 -3.71 -2.54 2.82
CA PHE A 9 -4.52 -1.44 2.33
C PHE A 9 -4.49 -0.22 3.27
N CYS A 10 -3.94 0.91 2.85
CA CYS A 10 -4.29 2.21 3.44
C CYS A 10 -4.21 3.35 2.39
N PRO A 11 -5.35 3.89 1.92
CA PRO A 11 -5.41 4.85 0.82
C PRO A 11 -5.06 6.31 1.20
N LYS A 12 -4.30 6.56 2.26
CA LYS A 12 -3.98 7.93 2.73
C LYS A 12 -2.50 8.09 3.08
N LEU A 13 -1.66 8.36 2.08
CA LEU A 13 -0.23 8.67 2.31
C LEU A 13 0.23 10.04 1.78
N ARG A 14 -0.68 10.91 1.29
CA ARG A 14 -0.25 12.17 0.66
C ARG A 14 -0.60 13.46 1.40
N ASP A 15 -1.48 13.45 2.41
CA ASP A 15 -2.03 14.71 2.95
C ASP A 15 -2.16 14.83 4.49
N GLN A 16 -1.68 13.87 5.29
CA GLN A 16 -1.83 13.91 6.77
C GLN A 16 -0.57 13.42 7.52
N SER A 17 0.61 13.93 7.16
CA SER A 17 1.90 13.46 7.70
C SER A 17 2.20 13.87 9.15
N GLU A 18 1.38 14.69 9.81
CA GLU A 18 1.72 15.13 11.17
C GLU A 18 1.20 14.21 12.27
N ASN A 19 0.25 13.31 12.01
CA ASN A 19 -0.32 12.41 13.03
C ASN A 19 -0.71 11.00 12.53
N PHE A 20 -0.26 10.57 11.35
CA PHE A 20 -0.57 9.23 10.86
C PHE A 20 0.29 8.16 11.54
N GLU A 21 -0.29 7.43 12.48
CA GLU A 21 0.33 6.25 13.08
C GLU A 21 0.14 5.03 12.16
N ASN A 22 1.18 4.68 11.38
CA ASN A 22 1.15 3.44 10.61
C ASN A 22 1.24 2.23 11.54
N ARG A 23 0.24 1.35 11.46
CA ARG A 23 0.19 0.06 12.19
C ARG A 23 0.39 -1.16 11.29
N CYS A 24 0.62 -0.94 9.99
CA CYS A 24 0.84 -2.02 9.02
C CYS A 24 2.32 -2.13 8.65
N THR A 25 2.80 -3.34 8.38
CA THR A 25 4.13 -3.51 7.79
C THR A 25 4.08 -3.14 6.31
N ILE A 26 4.95 -2.23 5.88
CA ILE A 26 5.09 -1.85 4.46
C ILE A 26 6.42 -2.39 3.97
N VAL A 27 6.41 -3.24 2.94
CA VAL A 27 7.64 -3.71 2.28
C VAL A 27 7.73 -3.06 0.90
N CYS A 28 8.71 -2.19 0.70
CA CYS A 28 8.93 -1.48 -0.55
C CYS A 28 10.15 -2.06 -1.26
N TYR A 29 9.94 -2.63 -2.44
CA TYR A 29 11.01 -3.02 -3.36
C TYR A 29 11.19 -1.91 -4.39
N HIS A 30 12.40 -1.37 -4.51
CA HIS A 30 12.68 -0.25 -5.38
C HIS A 30 13.97 -0.46 -6.16
N GLY A 31 13.93 -0.18 -7.46
CA GLY A 31 15.04 -0.41 -8.37
C GLY A 31 16.06 0.72 -8.35
N THR A 32 17.34 0.38 -8.53
CA THR A 32 18.41 1.40 -8.58
C THR A 32 18.36 2.30 -9.82
N ASP A 33 17.69 1.85 -10.89
CA ASP A 33 17.55 2.57 -12.16
C ASP A 33 16.10 3.04 -12.39
N ASP A 34 15.33 3.26 -11.32
CA ASP A 34 14.00 3.89 -11.40
C ASP A 34 14.14 5.38 -11.73
N ASN A 35 13.56 5.78 -12.88
CA ASN A 35 13.63 7.15 -13.39
C ASN A 35 12.49 8.06 -12.90
N LEU A 36 11.57 7.58 -12.05
CA LEU A 36 10.48 8.38 -11.47
C LEU A 36 10.86 8.96 -10.11
N ILE A 37 11.53 8.18 -9.28
CA ILE A 37 12.05 8.61 -7.98
C ILE A 37 13.32 7.83 -7.66
N SER A 38 14.33 8.53 -7.15
CA SER A 38 15.58 7.86 -6.78
C SER A 38 15.34 6.89 -5.62
N ASN A 39 16.08 5.78 -5.64
CA ASN A 39 16.17 4.84 -4.53
C ASN A 39 16.53 5.54 -3.21
N ILE A 40 17.46 6.50 -3.26
CA ILE A 40 17.94 7.28 -2.11
C ILE A 40 16.82 8.11 -1.48
N ASP A 41 16.07 8.85 -2.29
CA ASP A 41 14.97 9.70 -1.79
C ASP A 41 13.87 8.84 -1.17
N LYS A 42 13.58 7.69 -1.78
CA LYS A 42 12.55 6.78 -1.30
C LYS A 42 12.92 6.08 0.00
N GLU A 43 14.17 5.65 0.12
CA GLU A 43 14.70 5.12 1.39
C GLU A 43 14.60 6.18 2.48
N LYS A 44 15.04 7.42 2.19
CA LYS A 44 15.00 8.54 3.13
C LYS A 44 13.58 8.87 3.58
N PHE A 45 12.62 8.89 2.65
CA PHE A 45 11.21 9.09 2.96
C PHE A 45 10.67 7.99 3.89
N GLY A 46 10.99 6.73 3.59
CA GLY A 46 10.55 5.58 4.36
C GLY A 46 11.07 5.53 5.80
N LYS A 47 12.22 6.14 6.10
CA LYS A 47 12.82 6.16 7.45
C LYS A 47 11.92 6.78 8.52
N ASN A 48 11.00 7.67 8.13
CA ASN A 48 10.09 8.32 9.07
C ASN A 48 8.74 7.60 9.19
N ILE A 49 8.53 6.48 8.48
CA ILE A 49 7.29 5.72 8.48
C ILE A 49 7.47 4.50 9.39
N ASN A 50 6.65 4.41 10.44
CA ASN A 50 6.66 3.25 11.33
C ASN A 50 6.42 1.95 10.53
N CYS A 51 7.08 0.86 10.89
CA CYS A 51 6.94 -0.45 10.23
C CYS A 51 7.25 -0.47 8.71
N PHE A 52 8.04 0.48 8.19
CA PHE A 52 8.48 0.49 6.79
C PHE A 52 9.77 -0.31 6.59
N ILE A 53 9.81 -1.13 5.54
CA ILE A 53 10.93 -1.98 5.19
C ILE A 53 11.32 -1.67 3.74
N TYR A 54 12.47 -1.04 3.57
CA TYR A 54 13.04 -0.74 2.26
C TYR A 54 13.88 -1.91 1.74
N ARG A 55 13.73 -2.24 0.46
CA ARG A 55 14.50 -3.26 -0.27
C ARG A 55 14.92 -2.74 -1.62
N GLU A 56 16.18 -2.32 -1.68
CA GLU A 56 16.80 -1.95 -2.95
C GLU A 56 17.06 -3.19 -3.82
N VAL A 57 16.66 -3.10 -5.09
CA VAL A 57 16.89 -4.10 -6.13
C VAL A 57 17.87 -3.53 -7.15
N SER A 58 19.12 -3.90 -6.97
CA SER A 58 20.25 -3.67 -7.86
C SER A 58 20.37 -4.80 -8.89
N PHE A 59 21.20 -4.62 -9.92
CA PHE A 59 21.28 -5.57 -11.04
C PHE A 59 21.68 -6.99 -10.62
N ASP A 60 22.50 -7.13 -9.56
CA ASP A 60 22.90 -8.40 -8.96
C ASP A 60 21.74 -9.18 -8.29
N LYS A 61 20.60 -8.52 -8.03
CA LYS A 61 19.40 -9.11 -7.43
C LYS A 61 18.32 -9.42 -8.47
N VAL A 62 18.58 -9.15 -9.75
CA VAL A 62 17.67 -9.49 -10.86
C VAL A 62 17.77 -10.98 -11.12
N ASP A 63 16.69 -11.71 -10.85
CA ASP A 63 16.60 -13.16 -11.04
C ASP A 63 15.92 -13.55 -12.36
N GLY A 64 15.35 -12.59 -13.09
CA GLY A 64 14.62 -12.83 -14.33
C GLY A 64 13.20 -13.37 -14.12
N GLU A 65 12.81 -13.66 -12.89
CA GLU A 65 11.51 -14.21 -12.52
C GLU A 65 10.69 -13.23 -11.69
N ILE A 66 11.12 -12.97 -10.44
CA ILE A 66 10.48 -12.03 -9.52
C ILE A 66 10.88 -10.61 -9.88
N PHE A 67 12.17 -10.39 -10.14
CA PHE A 67 12.73 -9.11 -10.55
C PHE A 67 13.35 -9.29 -11.93
N LYS A 68 12.81 -8.60 -12.95
CA LYS A 68 13.27 -8.72 -14.35
C LYS A 68 14.19 -7.58 -14.76
N ASN A 69 14.19 -6.48 -14.01
CA ASN A 69 15.08 -5.35 -14.19
C ASN A 69 15.11 -4.49 -12.91
N THR A 70 15.91 -3.43 -12.96
CA THR A 70 16.13 -2.43 -11.89
C THR A 70 15.38 -1.11 -12.14
N LYS A 71 14.48 -1.07 -13.12
CA LYS A 71 13.71 0.14 -13.48
C LYS A 71 12.41 0.21 -12.70
N HIS A 72 11.58 1.21 -13.01
CA HIS A 72 10.27 1.37 -12.41
C HIS A 72 9.41 0.10 -12.50
N GLY A 73 8.88 -0.34 -11.36
CA GLY A 73 8.08 -1.56 -11.25
C GLY A 73 8.87 -2.87 -11.41
N LEU A 74 10.20 -2.81 -11.58
CA LEU A 74 11.14 -3.94 -11.62
C LEU A 74 10.87 -4.99 -12.72
N GLY A 75 9.91 -4.71 -13.61
CA GLY A 75 9.32 -5.72 -14.50
C GLY A 75 8.76 -6.93 -13.75
N SER A 76 8.38 -6.76 -12.48
CA SER A 76 8.08 -7.87 -11.58
C SER A 76 6.84 -8.65 -11.96
N ASP A 77 6.89 -9.96 -11.71
CA ASP A 77 5.68 -10.76 -11.55
C ASP A 77 5.14 -10.52 -10.14
N TYR A 78 4.02 -9.79 -10.03
CA TYR A 78 3.49 -9.36 -8.74
C TYR A 78 2.98 -10.52 -7.87
N LEU A 79 2.56 -11.64 -8.47
CA LEU A 79 2.14 -12.81 -7.70
C LEU A 79 3.35 -13.49 -7.08
N LYS A 80 4.40 -13.71 -7.87
CA LYS A 80 5.67 -14.25 -7.35
C LYS A 80 6.30 -13.33 -6.32
N LEU A 81 6.25 -12.01 -6.54
CA LEU A 81 6.75 -11.03 -5.58
C LEU A 81 5.95 -11.05 -4.27
N PHE A 82 4.64 -11.24 -4.35
CA PHE A 82 3.79 -11.42 -3.18
C PHE A 82 4.20 -12.69 -2.41
N ASP A 83 4.24 -13.85 -3.06
CA ASP A 83 4.62 -15.12 -2.43
C ASP A 83 6.01 -15.04 -1.81
N TYR A 84 6.98 -14.50 -2.55
CA TYR A 84 8.35 -14.26 -2.06
C TYR A 84 8.36 -13.39 -0.80
N THR A 85 7.59 -12.31 -0.80
CA THR A 85 7.53 -11.39 0.34
C THR A 85 6.86 -12.06 1.53
N MET A 86 5.78 -12.80 1.30
CA MET A 86 5.06 -13.54 2.32
C MET A 86 5.95 -14.58 3.01
N GLU A 87 6.69 -15.36 2.22
CA GLU A 87 7.63 -16.37 2.71
C GLU A 87 8.83 -15.74 3.44
N LYS A 88 9.45 -14.73 2.82
CA LYS A 88 10.68 -14.10 3.33
C LYS A 88 10.50 -13.49 4.72
N TYR A 89 9.37 -12.81 4.95
CA TYR A 89 9.10 -12.16 6.22
C TYR A 89 8.28 -13.02 7.18
N LYS A 90 7.87 -14.21 6.75
CA LYS A 90 7.07 -15.16 7.55
C LYS A 90 5.90 -14.47 8.23
N PHE A 91 5.16 -13.66 7.47
CA PHE A 91 4.01 -12.94 8.00
C PHE A 91 3.01 -13.95 8.56
N ASN A 92 2.71 -13.81 9.85
CA ASN A 92 1.69 -14.62 10.50
C ASN A 92 0.39 -13.83 10.54
N PHE A 93 -0.60 -14.30 9.82
CA PHE A 93 -1.94 -13.73 9.89
C PHE A 93 -2.71 -14.43 10.99
N ASP A 94 -3.19 -13.64 11.93
CA ASP A 94 -4.13 -14.12 12.94
C ASP A 94 -5.48 -14.37 12.27
N ASN A 95 -5.75 -15.64 11.97
CA ASN A 95 -7.00 -16.10 11.34
C ASN A 95 -8.24 -15.89 12.25
N GLY A 96 -8.05 -15.50 13.51
CA GLY A 96 -9.12 -15.17 14.45
C GLY A 96 -9.52 -13.69 14.47
N LYS A 97 -8.83 -12.81 13.73
CA LYS A 97 -9.19 -11.39 13.67
C LYS A 97 -10.41 -11.16 12.79
N THR A 98 -11.53 -10.81 13.41
CA THR A 98 -12.68 -10.25 12.71
C THR A 98 -12.41 -8.78 12.40
N LEU A 99 -12.45 -8.43 11.12
CA LEU A 99 -12.44 -7.03 10.67
C LEU A 99 -13.86 -6.50 10.73
N GLU A 100 -14.16 -5.71 11.76
CA GLU A 100 -15.41 -4.96 11.85
C GLU A 100 -15.29 -3.70 10.98
N LEU A 101 -16.18 -3.57 10.00
CA LEU A 101 -16.23 -2.42 9.11
C LEU A 101 -17.55 -1.70 9.31
N ASP A 102 -17.48 -0.55 9.97
CA ASP A 102 -18.65 0.30 10.18
C ASP A 102 -19.02 1.04 8.90
N THR A 103 -20.31 1.38 8.78
CA THR A 103 -20.74 2.31 7.74
C THR A 103 -20.10 3.67 7.98
N VAL A 104 -19.40 4.18 6.97
CA VAL A 104 -18.71 5.46 7.06
C VAL A 104 -19.49 6.52 6.30
N GLU A 105 -19.70 7.67 6.93
CA GLU A 105 -20.35 8.82 6.32
C GLU A 105 -19.40 10.01 6.20
N TYR A 106 -19.42 10.63 5.03
CA TYR A 106 -18.69 11.85 4.74
C TYR A 106 -19.67 12.90 4.20
N ASN A 107 -19.82 14.00 4.95
CA ASN A 107 -20.60 15.15 4.53
C ASN A 107 -19.65 16.20 3.98
N THR A 108 -19.95 16.68 2.77
CA THR A 108 -19.34 17.89 2.21
C THR A 108 -20.41 18.98 2.12
N ASN A 109 -20.04 20.17 1.65
CA ASN A 109 -21.00 21.25 1.42
C ASN A 109 -21.93 20.97 0.21
N ILE A 110 -21.70 19.89 -0.54
CA ILE A 110 -22.39 19.60 -1.81
C ILE A 110 -23.16 18.28 -1.72
N ARG A 111 -22.58 17.27 -1.08
CA ARG A 111 -23.12 15.90 -1.07
C ARG A 111 -22.86 15.20 0.25
N ARG A 112 -23.71 14.22 0.54
CA ARG A 112 -23.47 13.20 1.56
C ARG A 112 -23.04 11.90 0.86
N TYR A 113 -21.91 11.36 1.28
CA TYR A 113 -21.37 10.08 0.83
C TYR A 113 -21.50 9.08 1.98
N CYS A 114 -22.10 7.94 1.71
CA CYS A 114 -22.23 6.84 2.66
C CYS A 114 -21.56 5.61 2.05
N ILE A 115 -20.56 5.06 2.73
CA ILE A 115 -19.90 3.81 2.36
C ILE A 115 -20.41 2.75 3.34
N ASP A 116 -21.32 1.92 2.84
CA ASP A 116 -22.00 0.87 3.59
C ASP A 116 -21.23 -0.45 3.43
N TYR A 117 -20.79 -1.03 4.55
CA TYR A 117 -20.03 -2.28 4.62
C TYR A 117 -20.84 -3.45 5.19
N ILE A 118 -22.16 -3.32 5.38
CA ILE A 118 -22.99 -4.35 6.04
C ILE A 118 -22.91 -5.73 5.35
N ASN A 119 -22.67 -5.74 4.04
CA ASN A 119 -22.52 -6.94 3.22
C ASN A 119 -21.05 -7.31 2.96
N LYS A 120 -20.10 -6.80 3.76
CA LYS A 120 -18.65 -7.00 3.65
C LYS A 120 -18.00 -6.44 2.38
N VAL A 121 -18.80 -5.92 1.45
CA VAL A 121 -18.36 -5.25 0.22
C VAL A 121 -18.74 -3.78 0.32
N PRO A 122 -17.82 -2.83 0.05
CA PRO A 122 -18.12 -1.41 0.13
C PRO A 122 -19.19 -1.03 -0.90
N ARG A 123 -20.31 -0.48 -0.42
CA ARG A 123 -21.37 0.08 -1.26
C ARG A 123 -21.44 1.59 -1.06
N LEU A 124 -21.11 2.33 -2.11
CA LEU A 124 -21.22 3.78 -2.12
C LEU A 124 -22.66 4.21 -2.42
N LYS A 125 -23.26 4.98 -1.51
CA LYS A 125 -24.51 5.72 -1.73
C LYS A 125 -24.20 7.21 -1.69
N ILE A 126 -24.77 7.95 -2.63
CA ILE A 126 -24.58 9.40 -2.74
C ILE A 126 -25.94 10.06 -2.65
N ALA A 127 -26.09 11.00 -1.72
CA ALA A 127 -27.32 11.76 -1.55
C ALA A 127 -27.05 13.26 -1.73
N ASN A 128 -28.05 13.97 -2.26
CA ASN A 128 -28.07 15.43 -2.24
C ASN A 128 -28.34 15.92 -0.82
N ILE A 129 -27.82 17.09 -0.48
CA ILE A 129 -28.19 17.77 0.74
C ILE A 129 -29.54 18.43 0.46
N SER A 130 -30.59 17.98 1.14
CA SER A 130 -31.87 18.69 1.17
C SER A 130 -31.61 20.06 1.80
N VAL A 131 -31.76 21.12 0.99
CA VAL A 131 -31.83 22.51 1.48
C VAL A 131 -33.19 22.73 2.14
#